data_AF-Q1LIQ7-F1
#
_entry.id   AF-Q1LIQ7-F1
#
_cell.length_a   1.000
_cell.length_b   1.000
_cell.length_c   1.000
_cell.angle_alpha   90.00
_cell.angle_beta   90.00
_cell.angle_gamma   90.00
#
_symmetry.space_group_name_H-M   'P 1'
#
loop_
_entity.id
_entity.type
_entity.pdbx_description
1 polymer ?
#
loop_
_entity_poly.entity_id
_entity_poly.type
_entity_poly.pdbx_seq_one_letter_code
_entity_poly.pdbx_strand_id
1 'polypeptide(L)'
;MRVILPLVALMLSSAVNAVVIDEDTFKRNGGDMRNVGASIRTANEKLQKHSTAKPWLSVGQLNGCTATWLGNKNGWAHILTAAHCVPYSATETPVRLTFSAWDGSVMASGLGIVYVPKERVNVPANMGGASTDVAIVRLPLVNPLKDKAGIPVERPILNDREDEKGKAVMFVGYGVWGVGLNQGYGPESGTRRLYGRSKITSIFESDYGIGASYKPLGPSANWARVAAGDSGSAWWQIKDTKPVIVATTNGGHARASTGARISKYANWIRSIYPDARFLSESRPQGCIISLRNGAKYCLEAGQKSDYSLPAWIYAHDVYVQADSGVSVVLSDWDNLSYHRLAEFVGTVENDKLRGVKANNGETLDFSKPRSMEVKHSTRPLGCIVSLVSVDKYCLPAGERSAYSLPAWIYAHDVVVQADAGIGVMLSDWDNLSYNRLAVFSDVVENENMKRVQAYDGQTLDFSKPRSMRVVQQ
;
A
#
# COMPACT_ATOMS: atom_id res chain seq x y z
N MET A 1 61.41 8.73 -11.60
CA MET A 1 60.51 8.16 -10.59
C MET A 1 59.14 8.81 -10.72
N ARG A 2 58.13 8.01 -11.09
CA ARG A 2 56.77 8.48 -11.37
C ARG A 2 56.01 8.69 -10.06
N VAL A 3 55.52 9.91 -9.87
CA VAL A 3 54.61 10.30 -8.79
C VAL A 3 53.26 9.64 -9.06
N ILE A 4 52.78 8.82 -8.11
CA ILE A 4 51.44 8.23 -8.14
C ILE A 4 50.48 9.26 -7.52
N LEU A 5 49.64 9.87 -8.35
CA LEU A 5 48.50 10.67 -7.87
C LEU A 5 47.38 9.72 -7.39
N PRO A 6 46.75 9.96 -6.23
CA PRO A 6 45.57 9.22 -5.83
C PRO A 6 44.38 9.66 -6.70
N LEU A 7 43.74 8.68 -7.34
CA LEU A 7 42.51 8.88 -8.09
C LEU A 7 41.38 9.13 -7.07
N VAL A 8 41.08 10.39 -6.80
CA VAL A 8 39.88 10.79 -6.05
C VAL A 8 38.67 10.45 -6.93
N ALA A 9 37.95 9.39 -6.56
CA ALA A 9 36.65 9.07 -7.16
C ALA A 9 35.67 10.18 -6.78
N LEU A 10 35.46 11.11 -7.72
CA LEU A 10 34.44 12.14 -7.63
C LEU A 10 33.08 11.41 -7.62
N MET A 11 32.45 11.29 -6.44
CA MET A 11 31.04 10.92 -6.35
C MET A 11 30.23 12.06 -6.94
N LEU A 12 29.91 11.96 -8.23
CA LEU A 12 28.86 12.76 -8.84
C LEU A 12 27.57 12.38 -8.12
N SER A 13 27.08 13.31 -7.30
CA SER A 13 25.74 13.28 -6.73
C SER A 13 24.73 13.23 -7.88
N SER A 14 24.23 12.02 -8.16
CA SER A 14 23.15 11.81 -9.10
C SER A 14 21.93 12.60 -8.61
N ALA A 15 21.54 13.59 -9.41
CA ALA A 15 20.33 14.36 -9.18
C ALA A 15 19.14 13.41 -8.97
N VAL A 16 18.41 13.59 -7.87
CA VAL A 16 17.38 12.68 -7.38
C VAL A 16 16.07 12.86 -8.21
N ASN A 17 15.69 11.87 -9.06
CA ASN A 17 14.57 11.79 -10.08
C ASN A 17 13.39 10.78 -9.70
N ALA A 18 12.06 11.07 -9.78
CA ALA A 18 10.89 10.24 -9.37
C ALA A 18 9.51 10.50 -10.01
N VAL A 19 8.91 9.39 -10.45
CA VAL A 19 7.57 9.20 -10.99
C VAL A 19 7.18 10.20 -12.08
N VAL A 20 7.05 9.68 -13.29
CA VAL A 20 6.53 10.41 -14.46
C VAL A 20 5.10 9.95 -14.71
N ILE A 21 4.19 10.91 -14.87
CA ILE A 21 2.76 10.64 -15.14
C ILE A 21 2.41 10.94 -16.60
N ASP A 22 1.31 10.39 -17.11
CA ASP A 22 0.82 10.70 -18.45
C ASP A 22 0.21 12.11 -18.57
N GLU A 23 0.12 12.62 -19.79
CA GLU A 23 -0.42 13.96 -20.05
C GLU A 23 -1.88 14.10 -19.64
N ASP A 24 -2.71 13.07 -19.84
CA ASP A 24 -4.11 13.08 -19.46
C ASP A 24 -4.30 13.23 -17.94
N THR A 25 -3.56 12.46 -17.14
CA THR A 25 -3.60 12.55 -15.68
C THR A 25 -3.10 13.91 -15.21
N PHE A 26 -2.05 14.43 -15.85
CA PHE A 26 -1.56 15.78 -15.56
C PHE A 26 -2.61 16.85 -15.81
N LYS A 27 -3.27 16.84 -16.98
CA LYS A 27 -4.37 17.77 -17.32
C LYS A 27 -5.54 17.63 -16.35
N ARG A 28 -5.92 16.40 -15.99
CA ARG A 28 -7.00 16.14 -15.00
C ARG A 28 -6.68 16.65 -13.61
N ASN A 29 -5.40 16.82 -13.27
CA ASN A 29 -4.98 17.45 -12.02
C ASN A 29 -4.76 18.97 -12.16
N GLY A 30 -5.15 19.58 -13.30
CA GLY A 30 -5.04 21.02 -13.54
C GLY A 30 -3.73 21.49 -14.18
N GLY A 31 -2.89 20.58 -14.68
CA GLY A 31 -1.64 20.92 -15.37
C GLY A 31 -1.84 21.48 -16.79
N ASP A 32 -0.97 22.40 -17.22
CA ASP A 32 -0.92 22.93 -18.59
C ASP A 32 0.27 22.33 -19.35
N MET A 33 -0.01 21.59 -20.42
CA MET A 33 1.02 20.99 -21.27
C MET A 33 1.88 22.02 -22.01
N ARG A 34 1.42 23.25 -22.18
CA ARG A 34 2.20 24.34 -22.79
C ARG A 34 3.21 24.95 -21.80
N ASN A 35 3.05 24.69 -20.50
CA ASN A 35 3.94 25.19 -19.45
C ASN A 35 4.10 24.17 -18.30
N VAL A 36 4.58 22.97 -18.64
CA VAL A 36 4.77 21.88 -17.68
C VAL A 36 5.62 22.33 -16.48
N GLY A 37 6.71 23.06 -16.72
CA GLY A 37 7.67 23.42 -15.66
C GLY A 37 7.10 24.32 -14.57
N ALA A 38 6.16 25.21 -14.89
CA ALA A 38 5.47 26.01 -13.89
C ALA A 38 4.29 25.23 -13.28
N SER A 39 3.44 24.61 -14.10
CA SER A 39 2.19 24.04 -13.60
C SER A 39 2.38 22.73 -12.84
N ILE A 40 3.43 21.94 -13.10
CA ILE A 40 3.66 20.66 -12.39
C ILE A 40 3.97 20.82 -10.91
N ARG A 41 4.44 22.00 -10.51
CA ARG A 41 4.80 22.30 -9.13
C ARG A 41 3.60 22.19 -8.18
N THR A 42 2.41 22.47 -8.68
CA THR A 42 1.14 22.45 -7.92
C THR A 42 0.15 21.40 -8.47
N ALA A 43 0.12 21.15 -9.78
CA ALA A 43 -0.80 20.16 -10.37
C ALA A 43 -0.57 18.73 -9.84
N ASN A 44 0.62 18.42 -9.32
CA ASN A 44 0.91 17.11 -8.74
C ASN A 44 0.70 17.03 -7.22
N GLU A 45 0.26 18.10 -6.55
CA GLU A 45 0.01 18.12 -5.10
C GLU A 45 -0.92 17.00 -4.64
N LYS A 46 -1.95 16.68 -5.43
CA LYS A 46 -2.87 15.58 -5.14
C LYS A 46 -2.12 14.25 -5.05
N LEU A 47 -1.23 13.97 -6.00
CA LEU A 47 -0.44 12.73 -6.04
C LEU A 47 0.67 12.74 -4.97
N GLN A 48 1.26 13.91 -4.69
CA GLN A 48 2.20 14.08 -3.58
C GLN A 48 1.50 13.76 -2.24
N LYS A 49 0.27 14.27 -2.02
CA LYS A 49 -0.54 13.94 -0.85
C LYS A 49 -0.83 12.44 -0.77
N HIS A 50 -1.22 11.81 -1.88
CA HIS A 50 -1.45 10.36 -1.94
C HIS A 50 -0.21 9.56 -1.56
N SER A 51 0.98 10.02 -1.94
CA SER A 51 2.24 9.37 -1.57
C SER A 51 2.46 9.31 -0.05
N THR A 52 1.79 10.14 0.74
CA THR A 52 1.90 10.19 2.22
C THR A 52 0.75 9.48 2.94
N ALA A 53 -0.09 8.71 2.23
CA ALA A 53 -1.07 7.86 2.89
C ALA A 53 -0.38 6.78 3.76
N LYS A 54 -1.07 6.33 4.82
CA LYS A 54 -0.54 5.44 5.87
C LYS A 54 0.25 4.21 5.34
N PRO A 55 -0.20 3.48 4.32
CA PRO A 55 0.50 2.27 3.85
C PRO A 55 1.89 2.57 3.28
N TRP A 56 2.09 3.79 2.79
CA TRP A 56 3.30 4.20 2.10
C TRP A 56 4.33 4.80 3.05
N LEU A 57 3.98 5.07 4.31
CA LEU A 57 4.88 5.71 5.28
C LEU A 57 6.13 4.88 5.60
N SER A 58 6.13 3.58 5.26
CA SER A 58 7.31 2.72 5.28
C SER A 58 8.39 3.11 4.25
N VAL A 59 8.02 3.88 3.22
CA VAL A 59 8.92 4.32 2.15
C VAL A 59 9.69 5.56 2.57
N GLY A 60 11.02 5.49 2.53
CA GLY A 60 11.95 6.56 2.87
C GLY A 60 13.07 6.69 1.84
N GLN A 61 14.16 7.32 2.26
CA GLN A 61 15.33 7.56 1.42
C GLN A 61 16.59 6.90 2.00
N LEU A 62 17.43 6.38 1.11
CA LEU A 62 18.72 5.78 1.43
C LEU A 62 19.70 6.11 0.30
N ASN A 63 20.78 6.84 0.61
CA ASN A 63 21.86 7.12 -0.36
C ASN A 63 21.40 7.72 -1.70
N GLY A 64 20.48 8.70 -1.68
CA GLY A 64 19.92 9.31 -2.90
C GLY A 64 18.91 8.43 -3.66
N CYS A 65 18.70 7.19 -3.22
CA CYS A 65 17.66 6.29 -3.70
C CYS A 65 16.43 6.30 -2.79
N THR A 66 15.37 5.67 -3.28
CA THR A 66 14.20 5.29 -2.48
C THR A 66 14.44 3.93 -1.83
N ALA A 67 13.92 3.74 -0.62
CA ALA A 67 14.00 2.46 0.07
C ALA A 67 12.78 2.26 0.98
N THR A 68 12.50 1.03 1.37
CA THR A 68 11.31 0.68 2.15
C THR A 68 11.69 -0.03 3.44
N TRP A 69 11.30 0.52 4.58
CA TRP A 69 11.44 -0.13 5.88
C TRP A 69 10.53 -1.36 5.97
N LEU A 70 11.10 -2.51 6.36
CA LEU A 70 10.37 -3.77 6.54
C LEU A 70 10.00 -4.05 7.99
N GLY A 71 10.79 -3.54 8.94
CA GLY A 71 10.62 -3.86 10.34
C GLY A 71 11.88 -3.64 11.17
N ASN A 72 11.71 -3.78 12.49
CA ASN A 72 12.80 -3.67 13.45
C ASN A 72 12.94 -4.99 14.23
N LYS A 73 14.16 -5.32 14.64
CA LYS A 73 14.45 -6.43 15.56
C LYS A 73 15.70 -6.12 16.37
N ASN A 74 15.62 -6.26 17.69
CA ASN A 74 16.76 -6.13 18.61
C ASN A 74 17.61 -4.86 18.40
N GLY A 75 16.97 -3.70 18.18
CA GLY A 75 17.67 -2.44 17.94
C GLY A 75 18.20 -2.24 16.51
N TRP A 76 17.84 -3.10 15.57
CA TRP A 76 18.20 -2.99 14.16
C TRP A 76 16.97 -2.76 13.27
N ALA A 77 17.07 -1.83 12.34
CA ALA A 77 16.11 -1.64 11.25
C ALA A 77 16.53 -2.45 10.02
N HIS A 78 15.55 -3.07 9.34
CA HIS A 78 15.75 -3.78 8.08
C HIS A 78 15.05 -3.02 6.96
N ILE A 79 15.82 -2.65 5.94
CA ILE A 79 15.37 -1.79 4.84
C ILE A 79 15.57 -2.51 3.51
N LEU A 80 14.52 -2.61 2.72
CA LEU A 80 14.52 -3.12 1.36
C LEU A 80 14.87 -2.02 0.37
N THR A 81 15.79 -2.29 -0.54
CA THR A 81 16.18 -1.37 -1.63
C THR A 81 16.74 -2.15 -2.83
N ALA A 82 17.27 -1.44 -3.83
CA ALA A 82 17.96 -2.03 -4.97
C ALA A 82 19.45 -2.18 -4.64
N ALA A 83 20.10 -3.23 -5.17
CA ALA A 83 21.52 -3.48 -4.92
C ALA A 83 22.41 -2.35 -5.45
N HIS A 84 22.09 -1.75 -6.60
CA HIS A 84 22.86 -0.63 -7.14
C HIS A 84 22.76 0.67 -6.32
N CYS A 85 21.85 0.77 -5.35
CA CYS A 85 21.72 1.92 -4.46
C CYS A 85 22.69 1.88 -3.29
N VAL A 86 23.38 0.77 -3.08
CA VAL A 86 24.22 0.53 -1.89
C VAL A 86 25.59 0.00 -2.28
N PRO A 87 26.64 0.32 -1.51
CA PRO A 87 27.94 -0.31 -1.70
C PRO A 87 27.86 -1.80 -1.35
N TYR A 88 28.41 -2.65 -2.22
CA TYR A 88 28.62 -4.07 -1.93
C TYR A 88 29.87 -4.59 -2.64
N SER A 89 30.56 -5.55 -2.03
CA SER A 89 31.68 -6.28 -2.63
C SER A 89 31.51 -7.81 -2.53
N ALA A 90 30.56 -8.27 -1.73
CA ALA A 90 30.18 -9.66 -1.54
C ALA A 90 28.69 -9.73 -1.16
N THR A 91 28.17 -10.92 -0.86
CA THR A 91 26.77 -11.10 -0.42
C THR A 91 26.47 -10.37 0.89
N GLU A 92 27.49 -10.13 1.70
CA GLU A 92 27.44 -9.29 2.90
C GLU A 92 28.55 -8.25 2.82
N THR A 93 28.23 -6.99 3.10
CA THR A 93 29.22 -5.91 3.08
C THR A 93 28.96 -4.94 4.23
N PRO A 94 29.92 -4.76 5.16
CA PRO A 94 29.82 -3.73 6.18
C PRO A 94 29.83 -2.34 5.54
N VAL A 95 28.88 -1.50 5.92
CA VAL A 95 28.74 -0.14 5.38
C VAL A 95 28.31 0.84 6.45
N ARG A 96 28.59 2.12 6.25
CA ARG A 96 28.00 3.20 7.04
C ARG A 96 26.97 3.92 6.17
N LEU A 97 25.70 3.82 6.55
CA LEU A 97 24.59 4.42 5.82
C LEU A 97 23.59 5.07 6.78
N THR A 98 22.69 5.85 6.22
CA THR A 98 21.56 6.48 6.91
C THR A 98 20.29 6.27 6.11
N PHE A 99 19.24 5.82 6.78
CA PHE A 99 17.88 5.76 6.25
C PHE A 99 17.04 6.87 6.88
N SER A 100 16.45 7.72 6.02
CA SER A 100 15.55 8.79 6.42
C SER A 100 14.11 8.38 6.16
N ALA A 101 13.24 8.61 7.15
CA ALA A 101 11.82 8.28 7.10
C ALA A 101 11.03 9.20 6.16
N TRP A 102 9.73 8.95 6.05
CA TRP A 102 8.81 9.67 5.17
C TRP A 102 8.68 11.17 5.47
N ASP A 103 9.00 11.57 6.71
CA ASP A 103 8.99 12.94 7.20
C ASP A 103 10.38 13.60 7.17
N GLY A 104 11.39 12.91 6.63
CA GLY A 104 12.78 13.35 6.59
C GLY A 104 13.58 13.11 7.88
N SER A 105 12.95 12.58 8.94
CA SER A 105 13.67 12.25 10.17
C SER A 105 14.62 11.06 9.99
N VAL A 106 15.74 11.06 10.72
CA VAL A 106 16.66 9.92 10.73
C VAL A 106 16.06 8.80 11.57
N MET A 107 15.75 7.69 10.90
CA MET A 107 15.12 6.52 11.51
C MET A 107 16.17 5.47 11.88
N ALA A 108 17.16 5.23 11.01
CA ALA A 108 18.26 4.31 11.26
C ALA A 108 19.56 4.83 10.66
N SER A 109 20.67 4.71 11.39
CA SER A 109 21.95 5.27 10.98
C SER A 109 23.13 4.62 11.70
N GLY A 110 24.26 4.49 11.03
CA GLY A 110 25.51 4.02 11.64
C GLY A 110 26.18 2.91 10.84
N LEU A 111 27.07 2.17 11.51
CA LEU A 111 27.70 0.99 10.93
C LEU A 111 26.69 -0.15 10.89
N GLY A 112 26.41 -0.66 9.70
CA GLY A 112 25.49 -1.76 9.45
C GLY A 112 26.02 -2.69 8.37
N ILE A 113 25.13 -3.51 7.83
CA ILE A 113 25.46 -4.52 6.83
C ILE A 113 24.47 -4.43 5.67
N VAL A 114 25.00 -4.39 4.45
CA VAL A 114 24.25 -4.60 3.21
C VAL A 114 24.29 -6.08 2.86
N TYR A 115 23.13 -6.63 2.54
CA TYR A 115 22.97 -7.98 2.03
C TYR A 115 22.49 -7.90 0.57
N VAL A 116 23.18 -8.60 -0.32
CA VAL A 116 22.74 -8.81 -1.72
C VAL A 116 22.67 -10.32 -2.01
N PRO A 117 21.78 -10.76 -2.91
CA PRO A 117 21.69 -12.17 -3.25
C PRO A 117 22.96 -12.65 -3.97
N LYS A 118 23.27 -13.95 -3.91
CA LYS A 118 24.45 -14.53 -4.57
C LYS A 118 24.42 -14.30 -6.08
N GLU A 119 23.21 -14.29 -6.66
CA GLU A 119 22.95 -14.01 -8.06
C GLU A 119 23.34 -12.59 -8.44
N ARG A 120 23.40 -11.65 -7.48
CA ARG A 120 23.91 -10.29 -7.73
C ARG A 120 25.43 -10.22 -7.78
N VAL A 121 26.10 -11.07 -7.01
CA VAL A 121 27.57 -11.16 -7.01
C VAL A 121 28.07 -11.94 -8.23
N ASN A 122 27.41 -13.05 -8.54
CA ASN A 122 27.69 -13.89 -9.70
C ASN A 122 26.42 -14.04 -10.53
N VAL A 123 26.23 -13.12 -11.49
CA VAL A 123 25.02 -13.04 -12.32
C VAL A 123 24.91 -14.27 -13.24
N PRO A 124 23.87 -15.11 -13.08
CA PRO A 124 23.62 -16.22 -14.00
C PRO A 124 23.38 -15.74 -15.43
N ALA A 125 23.75 -16.54 -16.44
CA ALA A 125 23.67 -16.14 -17.85
C ALA A 125 22.25 -15.79 -18.35
N ASN A 126 21.22 -16.33 -17.70
CA ASN A 126 19.79 -16.12 -17.98
C ASN A 126 19.15 -15.01 -17.14
N MET A 127 19.93 -14.37 -16.26
CA MET A 127 19.54 -13.21 -15.47
C MET A 127 20.27 -11.97 -15.95
N GLY A 128 19.72 -10.82 -15.62
CA GLY A 128 20.22 -9.52 -16.03
C GLY A 128 20.22 -8.50 -14.91
N GLY A 129 20.31 -7.24 -15.32
CA GLY A 129 20.47 -6.11 -14.41
C GLY A 129 19.26 -5.90 -13.50
N ALA A 130 18.05 -6.25 -13.94
CA ALA A 130 16.83 -6.03 -13.18
C ALA A 130 16.52 -7.18 -12.22
N SER A 131 16.61 -8.43 -12.68
CA SER A 131 16.30 -9.63 -11.90
C SER A 131 17.07 -9.72 -10.60
N THR A 132 18.35 -9.34 -10.59
CA THR A 132 19.26 -9.51 -9.45
C THR A 132 19.34 -8.30 -8.52
N ASP A 133 18.68 -7.21 -8.86
CA ASP A 133 18.92 -5.90 -8.26
C ASP A 133 18.01 -5.63 -7.05
N VAL A 134 18.29 -6.38 -5.99
CA VAL A 134 17.63 -6.28 -4.69
C VAL A 134 18.66 -6.34 -3.57
N ALA A 135 18.42 -5.57 -2.51
CA ALA A 135 19.24 -5.58 -1.31
C ALA A 135 18.40 -5.41 -0.05
N ILE A 136 18.88 -6.01 1.05
CA ILE A 136 18.41 -5.69 2.39
C ILE A 136 19.55 -4.98 3.11
N VAL A 137 19.25 -3.84 3.74
CA VAL A 137 20.19 -3.10 4.57
C VAL A 137 19.76 -3.24 6.02
N ARG A 138 20.68 -3.69 6.88
CA ARG A 138 20.50 -3.75 8.32
C ARG A 138 21.28 -2.62 8.97
N LEU A 139 20.57 -1.66 9.58
CA LEU A 139 21.16 -0.46 10.19
C LEU A 139 20.78 -0.35 11.68
N PRO A 140 21.64 0.24 12.53
CA PRO A 140 21.27 0.54 13.91
C PRO A 140 20.04 1.47 13.94
N LEU A 141 19.04 1.08 14.73
CA LEU A 141 17.83 1.86 14.91
C LEU A 141 18.14 3.10 15.75
N VAL A 142 17.69 4.27 15.28
CA VAL A 142 17.78 5.53 16.02
C VAL A 142 16.41 5.87 16.60
N ASN A 143 15.37 5.86 15.75
CA ASN A 143 14.00 6.18 16.15
C ASN A 143 13.02 5.16 15.55
N PRO A 144 11.98 4.74 16.29
CA PRO A 144 10.91 3.93 15.70
C PRO A 144 10.12 4.74 14.67
N LEU A 145 9.73 4.09 13.58
CA LEU A 145 8.95 4.72 12.52
C LEU A 145 7.49 4.93 12.97
N LYS A 146 7.03 6.18 12.90
CA LYS A 146 5.68 6.59 13.32
C LYS A 146 5.00 7.44 12.25
N ASP A 147 3.68 7.49 12.30
CA ASP A 147 2.88 8.43 11.49
C ASP A 147 2.80 9.82 12.14
N LYS A 148 2.07 10.74 11.48
CA LYS A 148 1.87 12.12 11.97
C LYS A 148 1.22 12.20 13.36
N ALA A 149 0.44 11.19 13.76
CA ALA A 149 -0.21 11.11 15.05
C ALA A 149 0.66 10.40 16.12
N GLY A 150 1.89 10.02 15.76
CA GLY A 150 2.80 9.28 16.64
C GLY A 150 2.50 7.79 16.74
N ILE A 151 1.59 7.27 15.90
CA ILE A 151 1.22 5.85 15.89
C ILE A 151 2.29 5.07 15.11
N PRO A 152 2.77 3.92 15.60
CA PRO A 152 3.72 3.08 14.87
C PRO A 152 3.23 2.74 13.47
N VAL A 153 4.10 2.88 12.47
CA VAL A 153 3.79 2.48 11.09
C VAL A 153 3.69 0.96 11.01
N GLU A 154 2.65 0.47 10.34
CA GLU A 154 2.46 -0.97 10.14
C GLU A 154 3.57 -1.54 9.25
N ARG A 155 4.13 -2.69 9.63
CA ARG A 155 5.13 -3.40 8.82
C ARG A 155 4.51 -3.85 7.50
N PRO A 156 5.15 -3.60 6.34
CA PRO A 156 4.61 -4.00 5.06
C PRO A 156 4.60 -5.52 4.89
N ILE A 157 3.73 -6.00 3.98
CA ILE A 157 3.63 -7.40 3.59
C ILE A 157 4.39 -7.58 2.27
N LEU A 158 5.22 -8.61 2.20
CA LEU A 158 5.97 -9.02 1.02
C LEU A 158 5.22 -10.11 0.26
N ASN A 159 5.27 -10.03 -1.07
CA ASN A 159 4.69 -11.06 -1.92
C ASN A 159 5.59 -12.30 -1.95
N ASP A 160 4.98 -13.47 -1.80
CA ASP A 160 5.58 -14.78 -1.99
C ASP A 160 4.73 -15.68 -2.90
N ARG A 161 3.70 -15.10 -3.52
CA ARG A 161 2.85 -15.75 -4.52
C ARG A 161 3.25 -15.25 -5.91
N GLU A 162 3.45 -16.15 -6.86
CA GLU A 162 3.94 -15.83 -8.20
C GLU A 162 2.83 -15.33 -9.17
N ASP A 163 1.99 -14.39 -8.73
CA ASP A 163 0.71 -14.01 -9.36
C ASP A 163 0.55 -12.49 -9.64
N GLU A 164 1.65 -11.79 -9.97
CA GLU A 164 1.68 -10.33 -10.13
C GLU A 164 1.21 -9.83 -11.51
N LYS A 165 1.40 -10.64 -12.55
CA LYS A 165 1.20 -10.24 -13.96
C LYS A 165 -0.26 -9.91 -14.23
N GLY A 166 -0.48 -8.82 -14.97
CA GLY A 166 -1.82 -8.41 -15.38
C GLY A 166 -2.63 -7.70 -14.30
N LYS A 167 -2.03 -7.36 -13.15
CA LYS A 167 -2.67 -6.61 -12.06
C LYS A 167 -2.13 -5.19 -11.97
N ALA A 168 -2.93 -4.28 -11.42
CA ALA A 168 -2.50 -2.91 -11.15
C ALA A 168 -1.31 -2.89 -10.19
N VAL A 169 -0.44 -1.88 -10.32
CA VAL A 169 0.71 -1.66 -9.44
C VAL A 169 0.83 -0.19 -9.09
N MET A 170 1.11 0.12 -7.83
CA MET A 170 1.35 1.47 -7.34
C MET A 170 2.84 1.69 -7.07
N PHE A 171 3.31 2.89 -7.37
CA PHE A 171 4.66 3.38 -7.12
C PHE A 171 4.61 4.53 -6.12
N VAL A 172 5.60 4.58 -5.24
CA VAL A 172 5.86 5.74 -4.37
C VAL A 172 7.36 5.92 -4.22
N GLY A 173 7.91 7.05 -4.67
CA GLY A 173 9.33 7.32 -4.53
C GLY A 173 9.68 8.81 -4.64
N TYR A 174 10.99 9.14 -4.60
CA TYR A 174 11.50 10.39 -4.01
C TYR A 174 12.23 11.42 -4.87
N GLY A 175 12.48 11.20 -6.15
CA GLY A 175 13.04 12.23 -7.01
C GLY A 175 12.11 13.08 -7.90
N VAL A 176 12.67 13.66 -8.96
CA VAL A 176 12.04 14.39 -10.08
C VAL A 176 10.78 13.83 -10.75
N TRP A 177 9.84 14.74 -10.85
CA TRP A 177 8.59 14.51 -11.52
C TRP A 177 8.76 14.66 -13.04
N GLY A 178 7.78 14.12 -13.75
CA GLY A 178 7.68 14.26 -15.19
C GLY A 178 6.26 14.13 -15.69
N VAL A 179 6.07 14.56 -16.94
CA VAL A 179 4.81 14.43 -17.68
C VAL A 179 5.12 13.92 -19.08
N GLY A 180 4.45 12.84 -19.49
CA GLY A 180 4.66 12.19 -20.77
C GLY A 180 6.11 11.71 -20.93
N LEU A 181 6.81 12.26 -21.90
CA LEU A 181 8.23 11.96 -22.14
C LEU A 181 9.18 12.97 -21.47
N ASN A 182 8.65 14.05 -20.91
CA ASN A 182 9.43 15.10 -20.26
C ASN A 182 9.61 14.79 -18.77
N GLN A 183 10.78 15.11 -18.22
CA GLN A 183 11.14 14.89 -16.82
C GLN A 183 12.12 15.96 -16.33
N GLY A 184 12.43 15.95 -15.04
CA GLY A 184 13.38 16.89 -14.43
C GLY A 184 12.71 17.99 -13.60
N TYR A 185 11.45 17.77 -13.21
CA TYR A 185 10.68 18.74 -12.43
C TYR A 185 10.59 18.34 -10.95
N GLY A 186 9.95 19.17 -10.15
CA GLY A 186 9.70 18.88 -8.74
C GLY A 186 8.57 19.75 -8.19
N PRO A 187 8.20 19.54 -6.92
CA PRO A 187 7.21 20.37 -6.25
C PRO A 187 7.71 21.80 -6.09
N GLU A 188 6.77 22.71 -5.86
CA GLU A 188 7.11 24.06 -5.40
C GLU A 188 7.79 24.04 -4.01
N SER A 189 7.31 23.18 -3.12
CA SER A 189 7.80 23.03 -1.75
C SER A 189 7.67 21.59 -1.23
N GLY A 190 8.44 21.27 -0.20
CA GLY A 190 8.42 19.93 0.43
C GLY A 190 9.24 18.88 -0.32
N THR A 191 8.99 17.60 0.01
CA THR A 191 9.74 16.47 -0.55
C THR A 191 9.29 16.17 -1.97
N ARG A 192 10.20 15.71 -2.85
CA ARG A 192 9.85 15.31 -4.23
C ARG A 192 9.10 13.97 -4.30
N ARG A 193 8.44 13.58 -3.22
CA ARG A 193 7.75 12.30 -3.11
C ARG A 193 6.49 12.31 -3.98
N LEU A 194 6.26 11.28 -4.79
CA LEU A 194 5.09 11.21 -5.67
C LEU A 194 4.50 9.79 -5.73
N TYR A 195 3.19 9.72 -5.89
CA TYR A 195 2.44 8.48 -6.13
C TYR A 195 2.17 8.31 -7.63
N GLY A 196 2.29 7.08 -8.13
CA GLY A 196 1.93 6.70 -9.49
C GLY A 196 1.24 5.34 -9.55
N ARG A 197 0.48 5.06 -10.62
CA ARG A 197 -0.08 3.73 -10.87
C ARG A 197 0.15 3.27 -12.30
N SER A 198 0.40 1.98 -12.44
CA SER A 198 0.52 1.29 -13.73
C SER A 198 -0.03 -0.15 -13.63
N LYS A 199 0.33 -1.01 -14.59
CA LYS A 199 0.01 -2.43 -14.64
C LYS A 199 1.26 -3.25 -14.92
N ILE A 200 1.40 -4.37 -14.22
CA ILE A 200 2.44 -5.36 -14.53
C ILE A 200 2.11 -6.04 -15.85
N THR A 201 2.98 -5.91 -16.83
CA THR A 201 2.76 -6.43 -18.19
C THR A 201 3.74 -7.50 -18.61
N SER A 202 4.89 -7.61 -17.93
CA SER A 202 5.94 -8.56 -18.29
C SER A 202 6.62 -9.17 -17.08
N ILE A 203 7.02 -10.42 -17.25
CA ILE A 203 7.89 -11.20 -16.38
C ILE A 203 9.01 -11.72 -17.29
N PHE A 204 10.26 -11.57 -16.88
CA PHE A 204 11.44 -11.82 -17.73
C PHE A 204 12.66 -12.21 -16.89
N GLU A 205 13.81 -12.46 -17.54
CA GLU A 205 15.07 -12.87 -16.86
C GLU A 205 14.85 -14.06 -15.92
N SER A 206 14.34 -15.16 -16.48
CA SER A 206 13.98 -16.39 -15.77
C SER A 206 13.03 -16.20 -14.60
N ASP A 207 12.07 -15.29 -14.80
CA ASP A 207 10.99 -14.95 -13.88
C ASP A 207 11.40 -14.16 -12.63
N TYR A 208 12.64 -13.69 -12.56
CA TYR A 208 13.13 -12.79 -11.51
C TYR A 208 12.98 -11.32 -11.86
N GLY A 209 12.91 -10.98 -13.16
CA GLY A 209 12.61 -9.63 -13.62
C GLY A 209 11.11 -9.39 -13.76
N ILE A 210 10.65 -8.21 -13.37
CA ILE A 210 9.26 -7.76 -13.51
C ILE A 210 9.20 -6.39 -14.18
N GLY A 211 8.19 -6.19 -15.04
CA GLY A 211 8.04 -4.96 -15.81
C GLY A 211 6.62 -4.41 -15.79
N ALA A 212 6.52 -3.09 -15.64
CA ALA A 212 5.28 -2.33 -15.70
C ALA A 212 5.32 -1.35 -16.88
N SER A 213 4.40 -1.49 -17.83
CA SER A 213 4.36 -0.61 -19.01
C SER A 213 3.97 0.84 -18.67
N TYR A 214 4.16 1.79 -19.58
CA TYR A 214 3.75 3.17 -19.41
C TYR A 214 3.28 3.76 -20.73
N LYS A 215 2.13 4.46 -20.71
CA LYS A 215 1.56 5.15 -21.86
C LYS A 215 1.62 6.66 -21.63
N PRO A 216 2.50 7.40 -22.31
CA PRO A 216 2.77 8.81 -21.99
C PRO A 216 1.62 9.78 -22.25
N LEU A 217 0.67 9.44 -23.13
CA LEU A 217 -0.43 10.34 -23.50
C LEU A 217 -1.68 10.16 -22.62
N GLY A 218 -2.03 8.92 -22.27
CA GLY A 218 -3.28 8.61 -21.56
C GLY A 218 -4.56 8.91 -22.38
N PRO A 219 -5.75 8.75 -21.78
CA PRO A 219 -6.00 8.07 -20.51
C PRO A 219 -5.64 6.58 -20.59
N SER A 220 -5.01 6.03 -19.54
CA SER A 220 -4.72 4.60 -19.45
C SER A 220 -4.68 4.10 -18.02
N ALA A 221 -4.72 2.78 -17.81
CA ALA A 221 -4.32 2.14 -16.55
C ALA A 221 -2.81 2.27 -16.30
N ASN A 222 -2.02 2.44 -17.37
CA ASN A 222 -0.55 2.48 -17.35
C ASN A 222 -0.04 3.93 -17.32
N TRP A 223 -0.60 4.75 -16.43
CA TRP A 223 -0.46 6.20 -16.47
C TRP A 223 0.77 6.73 -15.73
N ALA A 224 1.54 5.88 -15.05
CA ALA A 224 2.81 6.26 -14.43
C ALA A 224 3.95 5.29 -14.72
N ARG A 225 5.18 5.81 -14.66
CA ARG A 225 6.42 5.03 -14.58
C ARG A 225 7.34 5.60 -13.52
N VAL A 226 8.29 4.81 -13.05
CA VAL A 226 9.40 5.27 -12.21
C VAL A 226 10.36 6.19 -12.98
N ALA A 227 11.16 6.96 -12.24
CA ALA A 227 12.25 7.79 -12.75
C ALA A 227 13.52 7.66 -11.88
N ALA A 228 14.62 8.28 -12.33
CA ALA A 228 15.97 8.04 -11.78
C ALA A 228 16.22 8.54 -10.32
N GLY A 229 15.89 7.75 -9.32
CA GLY A 229 15.88 8.15 -7.90
C GLY A 229 14.73 7.48 -7.16
N ASP A 230 13.78 6.93 -7.91
CA ASP A 230 12.89 5.84 -7.50
C ASP A 230 13.61 4.49 -7.39
N SER A 231 14.88 4.38 -7.81
CA SER A 231 15.66 3.17 -7.60
C SER A 231 15.53 2.68 -6.16
N GLY A 232 15.28 1.39 -5.98
CA GLY A 232 15.00 0.77 -4.69
C GLY A 232 13.58 0.97 -4.12
N SER A 233 12.73 1.76 -4.77
CA SER A 233 11.31 1.88 -4.41
C SER A 233 10.61 0.54 -4.50
N ALA A 234 9.84 0.20 -3.46
CA ALA A 234 8.88 -0.89 -3.51
C ALA A 234 7.76 -0.60 -4.53
N TRP A 235 7.30 -1.65 -5.20
CA TRP A 235 6.10 -1.68 -6.02
C TRP A 235 5.00 -2.39 -5.26
N TRP A 236 3.78 -1.84 -5.29
CA TRP A 236 2.70 -2.31 -4.44
C TRP A 236 1.51 -2.81 -5.25
N GLN A 237 0.91 -3.94 -4.87
CA GLN A 237 -0.39 -4.39 -5.38
C GLN A 237 -1.36 -4.55 -4.22
N ILE A 238 -2.66 -4.44 -4.52
CA ILE A 238 -3.70 -4.87 -3.58
C ILE A 238 -3.92 -6.38 -3.78
N LYS A 239 -3.67 -7.17 -2.74
CA LYS A 239 -3.93 -8.62 -2.71
C LYS A 239 -4.60 -8.97 -1.40
N ASP A 240 -5.66 -9.78 -1.46
CA ASP A 240 -6.47 -10.15 -0.28
C ASP A 240 -6.88 -8.92 0.56
N THR A 241 -7.31 -7.85 -0.12
CA THR A 241 -7.61 -6.51 0.44
C THR A 241 -6.46 -5.80 1.18
N LYS A 242 -5.22 -6.23 1.01
CA LYS A 242 -4.03 -5.72 1.71
C LYS A 242 -3.01 -5.14 0.73
N PRO A 243 -2.24 -4.09 1.11
CA PRO A 243 -1.10 -3.63 0.34
C PRO A 243 0.06 -4.64 0.43
N VAL A 244 0.58 -5.07 -0.71
CA VAL A 244 1.63 -6.08 -0.80
C VAL A 244 2.76 -5.60 -1.71
N ILE A 245 4.00 -5.64 -1.21
CA ILE A 245 5.20 -5.34 -1.99
C ILE A 245 5.49 -6.50 -2.93
N VAL A 246 5.54 -6.23 -4.23
CA VAL A 246 5.75 -7.24 -5.27
C VAL A 246 7.09 -7.12 -5.99
N ALA A 247 7.72 -5.94 -5.96
CA ALA A 247 8.99 -5.71 -6.63
C ALA A 247 9.79 -4.57 -5.99
N THR A 248 11.07 -4.50 -6.31
CA THR A 248 11.94 -3.34 -6.07
C THR A 248 12.39 -2.73 -7.38
N THR A 249 12.34 -1.40 -7.46
CA THR A 249 12.71 -0.67 -8.69
C THR A 249 14.20 -0.83 -9.00
N ASN A 250 14.50 -1.40 -10.15
CA ASN A 250 15.84 -1.37 -10.75
C ASN A 250 16.02 -0.12 -11.62
N GLY A 251 15.01 0.20 -12.42
CA GLY A 251 15.06 1.32 -13.35
C GLY A 251 13.89 1.30 -14.32
N GLY A 252 14.16 1.71 -15.56
CA GLY A 252 13.16 1.71 -16.62
C GLY A 252 13.64 2.46 -17.85
N HIS A 253 12.73 2.61 -18.80
CA HIS A 253 12.92 3.42 -20.00
C HIS A 253 11.67 4.25 -20.27
N ALA A 254 11.64 4.98 -21.39
CA ALA A 254 10.58 5.94 -21.72
C ALA A 254 9.15 5.36 -21.72
N ARG A 255 8.97 4.03 -21.74
CA ARG A 255 7.67 3.35 -21.83
C ARG A 255 7.50 2.17 -20.87
N ALA A 256 8.42 1.97 -19.93
CA ALA A 256 8.26 0.94 -18.91
C ALA A 256 9.14 1.20 -17.69
N SER A 257 8.74 0.61 -16.57
CA SER A 257 9.55 0.45 -15.35
C SER A 257 9.98 -1.00 -15.24
N THR A 258 11.17 -1.26 -14.69
CA THR A 258 11.72 -2.59 -14.43
C THR A 258 12.12 -2.74 -12.97
N GLY A 259 12.01 -3.96 -12.45
CA GLY A 259 12.37 -4.27 -11.08
C GLY A 259 12.72 -5.73 -10.85
N ALA A 260 13.26 -6.00 -9.66
CA ALA A 260 13.47 -7.35 -9.15
C ALA A 260 12.17 -7.85 -8.50
N ARG A 261 11.74 -9.06 -8.82
CA ARG A 261 10.48 -9.66 -8.38
C ARG A 261 10.64 -10.27 -6.98
N ILE A 262 9.95 -9.72 -5.98
CA ILE A 262 10.16 -10.07 -4.56
C ILE A 262 9.77 -11.51 -4.23
N SER A 263 8.78 -12.08 -4.93
CA SER A 263 8.36 -13.47 -4.72
C SER A 263 9.49 -14.48 -4.95
N LYS A 264 10.43 -14.20 -5.87
CA LYS A 264 11.61 -15.07 -6.10
C LYS A 264 12.68 -14.95 -5.02
N TYR A 265 12.60 -13.90 -4.19
CA TYR A 265 13.56 -13.61 -3.13
C TYR A 265 13.02 -13.87 -1.72
N ALA A 266 11.81 -14.43 -1.57
CA ALA A 266 11.17 -14.63 -0.28
C ALA A 266 12.03 -15.40 0.73
N ASN A 267 12.61 -16.54 0.31
CA ASN A 267 13.47 -17.36 1.16
C ASN A 267 14.76 -16.63 1.56
N TRP A 268 15.37 -15.90 0.62
CA TRP A 268 16.57 -15.11 0.88
C TRP A 268 16.29 -13.96 1.86
N ILE A 269 15.19 -13.22 1.66
CA ILE A 269 14.78 -12.17 2.61
C ILE A 269 14.55 -12.77 3.99
N ARG A 270 13.88 -13.92 4.08
CA ARG A 270 13.61 -14.61 5.36
C ARG A 270 14.90 -15.04 6.07
N SER A 271 15.94 -15.44 5.33
CA SER A 271 17.24 -15.77 5.95
C SER A 271 17.94 -14.55 6.58
N ILE A 272 17.64 -13.33 6.12
CA ILE A 272 18.24 -12.09 6.63
C ILE A 272 17.35 -11.47 7.72
N TYR A 273 16.05 -11.41 7.47
CA TYR A 273 15.05 -10.87 8.39
C TYR A 273 13.92 -11.90 8.58
N PRO A 274 14.05 -12.83 9.54
CA PRO A 274 13.05 -13.88 9.78
C PRO A 274 11.66 -13.36 10.16
N ASP A 275 11.55 -12.14 10.68
CA ASP A 275 10.27 -11.54 11.09
C ASP A 275 9.61 -10.75 9.94
N ALA A 276 10.16 -10.79 8.73
CA ALA A 276 9.53 -10.24 7.54
C ALA A 276 8.14 -10.86 7.35
N ARG A 277 7.14 -10.03 7.04
CA ARG A 277 5.75 -10.50 6.84
C ARG A 277 5.56 -10.91 5.39
N PHE A 278 5.11 -12.13 5.15
CA PHE A 278 4.78 -12.60 3.81
C PHE A 278 3.27 -12.80 3.63
N LEU A 279 2.81 -12.68 2.39
CA LEU A 279 1.38 -12.73 2.06
C LEU A 279 0.78 -14.11 2.37
N SER A 280 1.47 -15.21 2.07
CA SER A 280 0.98 -16.56 2.38
C SER A 280 0.74 -16.81 3.88
N GLU A 281 1.45 -16.07 4.74
CA GLU A 281 1.36 -16.18 6.20
C GLU A 281 0.37 -15.17 6.80
N SER A 282 -0.15 -14.26 5.98
CA SER A 282 -1.08 -13.23 6.46
C SER A 282 -2.43 -13.84 6.77
N ARG A 283 -2.79 -13.86 8.04
CA ARG A 283 -4.09 -14.34 8.49
C ARG A 283 -5.16 -13.24 8.39
N PRO A 284 -6.44 -13.61 8.23
CA PRO A 284 -7.55 -12.69 8.40
C PRO A 284 -7.55 -12.08 9.80
N GLN A 285 -7.82 -10.78 9.88
CA GLN A 285 -7.88 -10.05 11.14
C GLN A 285 -9.21 -9.32 11.31
N GLY A 286 -9.64 -9.23 12.57
CA GLY A 286 -10.69 -8.33 12.99
C GLY A 286 -10.06 -7.14 13.71
N CYS A 287 -10.49 -5.93 13.36
CA CYS A 287 -9.93 -4.70 13.90
C CYS A 287 -11.00 -3.72 14.37
N ILE A 288 -10.65 -2.90 15.35
CA ILE A 288 -11.32 -1.63 15.65
C ILE A 288 -10.40 -0.47 15.28
N ILE A 289 -11.00 0.59 14.73
CA ILE A 289 -10.27 1.79 14.32
C ILE A 289 -10.87 2.99 15.03
N SER A 290 -10.02 3.69 15.79
CA SER A 290 -10.35 4.91 16.51
C SER A 290 -10.69 6.05 15.57
N LEU A 291 -11.89 6.63 15.70
CA LEU A 291 -12.28 7.84 14.99
C LEU A 291 -11.53 9.08 15.46
N ARG A 292 -10.91 9.03 16.65
CA ARG A 292 -10.18 10.15 17.25
C ARG A 292 -8.85 10.43 16.58
N ASN A 293 -8.12 9.37 16.24
CA ASN A 293 -6.72 9.46 15.79
C ASN A 293 -6.36 8.43 14.71
N GLY A 294 -7.31 7.59 14.29
CA GLY A 294 -7.08 6.53 13.31
C GLY A 294 -6.17 5.40 13.79
N ALA A 295 -5.94 5.28 15.10
CA ALA A 295 -5.23 4.14 15.68
C ALA A 295 -6.06 2.87 15.45
N LYS A 296 -5.36 1.79 15.08
CA LYS A 296 -5.95 0.51 14.67
C LYS A 296 -5.47 -0.57 15.63
N TYR A 297 -6.41 -1.27 16.26
CA TYR A 297 -6.14 -2.45 17.09
C TYR A 297 -6.73 -3.66 16.39
N CYS A 298 -5.90 -4.68 16.13
CA CYS A 298 -6.28 -5.87 15.39
C CYS A 298 -5.90 -7.14 16.14
N LEU A 299 -6.73 -8.16 15.95
CA LEU A 299 -6.53 -9.50 16.48
C LEU A 299 -6.81 -10.51 15.36
N GLU A 300 -6.16 -11.67 15.44
CA GLU A 300 -6.46 -12.84 14.61
C GLU A 300 -7.64 -13.63 15.18
N ALA A 301 -8.22 -14.51 14.37
CA ALA A 301 -9.26 -15.43 14.82
C ALA A 301 -8.82 -16.24 16.06
N GLY A 302 -9.70 -16.31 17.06
CA GLY A 302 -9.47 -16.99 18.34
C GLY A 302 -8.72 -16.14 19.37
N GLN A 303 -8.22 -14.96 19.00
CA GLN A 303 -7.59 -14.03 19.95
C GLN A 303 -8.61 -13.08 20.57
N LYS A 304 -8.28 -12.60 21.77
CA LYS A 304 -9.00 -11.57 22.50
C LYS A 304 -8.05 -10.52 23.04
N SER A 305 -8.58 -9.34 23.37
CA SER A 305 -7.86 -8.38 24.19
C SER A 305 -7.48 -9.00 25.54
N ASP A 306 -6.57 -8.36 26.25
CA ASP A 306 -6.35 -8.63 27.67
C ASP A 306 -7.64 -8.32 28.47
N TYR A 307 -7.51 -8.11 29.78
CA TYR A 307 -8.64 -7.69 30.61
C TYR A 307 -9.40 -6.49 30.02
N SER A 308 -8.68 -5.56 29.39
CA SER A 308 -9.24 -4.40 28.69
C SER A 308 -8.52 -4.17 27.37
N LEU A 309 -9.13 -3.37 26.49
CA LEU A 309 -8.44 -2.79 25.36
C LEU A 309 -7.24 -1.94 25.84
N PRO A 310 -6.18 -1.82 25.03
CA PRO A 310 -5.06 -0.95 25.35
C PRO A 310 -5.50 0.49 25.60
N ALA A 311 -4.85 1.17 26.56
CA ALA A 311 -5.23 2.52 27.00
C ALA A 311 -5.33 3.56 25.87
N TRP A 312 -4.59 3.40 24.77
CA TRP A 312 -4.59 4.31 23.62
C TRP A 312 -5.80 4.17 22.68
N ILE A 313 -6.64 3.15 22.87
CA ILE A 313 -7.92 2.94 22.14
C ILE A 313 -9.10 2.59 23.04
N TYR A 314 -8.86 2.38 24.33
CA TYR A 314 -9.90 2.09 25.33
C TYR A 314 -11.01 3.14 25.32
N ALA A 315 -12.26 2.70 25.14
CA ALA A 315 -13.46 3.55 25.13
C ALA A 315 -13.41 4.73 24.12
N HIS A 316 -12.57 4.66 23.10
CA HIS A 316 -12.64 5.58 21.96
C HIS A 316 -13.89 5.30 21.13
N ASP A 317 -14.44 6.34 20.48
CA ASP A 317 -15.37 6.11 19.37
C ASP A 317 -14.63 5.35 18.25
N VAL A 318 -15.16 4.20 17.84
CA VAL A 318 -14.55 3.34 16.80
C VAL A 318 -15.52 2.98 15.69
N TYR A 319 -14.97 2.52 14.56
CA TYR A 319 -15.67 1.63 13.65
C TYR A 319 -14.97 0.26 13.61
N VAL A 320 -15.72 -0.77 13.22
CA VAL A 320 -15.21 -2.14 13.08
C VAL A 320 -14.79 -2.39 11.64
N GLN A 321 -13.71 -3.14 11.45
CA GLN A 321 -13.28 -3.69 10.17
C GLN A 321 -12.80 -5.12 10.34
N ALA A 322 -13.58 -6.07 9.84
CA ALA A 322 -13.23 -7.49 9.80
C ALA A 322 -12.92 -7.95 8.37
N ASP A 323 -11.84 -8.72 8.23
CA ASP A 323 -11.48 -9.42 7.00
C ASP A 323 -12.50 -10.53 6.67
N SER A 324 -12.54 -10.99 5.42
CA SER A 324 -13.25 -12.22 5.08
C SER A 324 -12.70 -13.39 5.90
N GLY A 325 -13.59 -14.25 6.39
CA GLY A 325 -13.24 -15.37 7.27
C GLY A 325 -13.30 -15.07 8.77
N VAL A 326 -13.52 -13.81 9.18
CA VAL A 326 -13.57 -13.42 10.60
C VAL A 326 -14.66 -12.41 10.92
N SER A 327 -14.99 -12.32 12.21
CA SER A 327 -15.88 -11.32 12.80
C SER A 327 -15.27 -10.74 14.07
N VAL A 328 -15.71 -9.55 14.44
CA VAL A 328 -15.29 -8.85 15.66
C VAL A 328 -16.43 -8.90 16.66
N VAL A 329 -16.15 -9.40 17.86
CA VAL A 329 -17.09 -9.30 18.99
C VAL A 329 -16.61 -8.18 19.89
N LEU A 330 -17.50 -7.25 20.21
CA LEU A 330 -17.22 -6.14 21.11
C LEU A 330 -18.02 -6.28 22.40
N SER A 331 -17.48 -5.67 23.45
CA SER A 331 -18.09 -5.51 24.76
C SER A 331 -17.99 -4.06 25.20
N ASP A 332 -19.08 -3.51 25.76
CA ASP A 332 -19.06 -2.23 26.47
C ASP A 332 -18.51 -2.36 27.90
N TRP A 333 -18.15 -3.58 28.31
CA TRP A 333 -17.50 -3.93 29.57
C TRP A 333 -16.12 -4.55 29.37
N ASP A 334 -15.31 -4.56 30.44
CA ASP A 334 -14.03 -5.25 30.46
C ASP A 334 -14.17 -6.78 30.44
N ASN A 335 -13.12 -7.46 29.98
CA ASN A 335 -12.93 -8.90 30.01
C ASN A 335 -14.11 -9.70 29.40
N LEU A 336 -14.79 -9.13 28.40
CA LEU A 336 -15.91 -9.74 27.69
C LEU A 336 -17.01 -10.29 28.63
N SER A 337 -17.24 -9.60 29.74
CA SER A 337 -18.03 -10.13 30.87
C SER A 337 -19.55 -9.95 30.69
N TYR A 338 -20.31 -10.68 31.51
CA TYR A 338 -21.77 -10.56 31.65
C TYR A 338 -22.60 -10.78 30.37
N HIS A 339 -22.00 -11.42 29.35
CA HIS A 339 -22.61 -11.59 28.03
C HIS A 339 -23.09 -10.27 27.38
N ARG A 340 -22.46 -9.14 27.74
CA ARG A 340 -22.68 -7.83 27.13
C ARG A 340 -21.95 -7.72 25.80
N LEU A 341 -22.22 -8.66 24.91
CA LEU A 341 -21.44 -8.91 23.71
C LEU A 341 -22.32 -8.79 22.47
N ALA A 342 -21.78 -8.23 21.40
CA ALA A 342 -22.38 -8.28 20.06
C ALA A 342 -21.31 -8.57 19.00
N GLU A 343 -21.70 -9.30 17.95
CA GLU A 343 -20.82 -9.72 16.86
C GLU A 343 -21.04 -8.86 15.61
N PHE A 344 -19.94 -8.45 14.99
CA PHE A 344 -19.89 -7.52 13.87
C PHE A 344 -19.06 -8.10 12.74
N VAL A 345 -19.59 -8.04 11.52
CA VAL A 345 -19.03 -8.69 10.33
C VAL A 345 -18.77 -7.65 9.25
N GLY A 346 -17.61 -7.74 8.59
CA GLY A 346 -17.16 -6.75 7.62
C GLY A 346 -16.88 -5.39 8.27
N THR A 347 -17.27 -4.32 7.58
CA THR A 347 -17.14 -2.94 8.04
C THR A 347 -18.45 -2.49 8.69
N VAL A 348 -18.39 -2.15 9.97
CA VAL A 348 -19.54 -1.61 10.72
C VAL A 348 -19.18 -0.24 11.25
N GLU A 349 -19.84 0.79 10.70
CA GLU A 349 -19.63 2.19 11.04
C GLU A 349 -20.11 2.50 12.47
N ASN A 350 -19.52 3.52 13.10
CA ASN A 350 -19.74 3.86 14.51
C ASN A 350 -21.22 3.97 14.89
N ASP A 351 -22.04 4.61 14.07
CA ASP A 351 -23.47 4.78 14.34
C ASP A 351 -24.22 3.45 14.36
N LYS A 352 -23.79 2.47 13.56
CA LYS A 352 -24.38 1.11 13.55
C LYS A 352 -23.94 0.26 14.74
N LEU A 353 -23.00 0.73 15.56
CA LEU A 353 -22.59 0.09 16.82
C LEU A 353 -23.45 0.55 18.01
N ARG A 354 -24.32 1.54 17.82
CA ARG A 354 -25.21 2.07 18.87
C ARG A 354 -26.55 1.35 18.85
N GLY A 355 -27.13 1.13 20.02
CA GLY A 355 -28.47 0.54 20.12
C GLY A 355 -28.54 -0.90 19.61
N VAL A 356 -27.49 -1.68 19.82
CA VAL A 356 -27.38 -3.06 19.32
C VAL A 356 -27.85 -4.02 20.41
N LYS A 357 -28.66 -5.01 20.03
CA LYS A 357 -29.09 -6.08 20.94
C LYS A 357 -27.91 -6.99 21.27
N ALA A 358 -27.50 -7.01 22.52
CA ALA A 358 -26.41 -7.83 23.05
C ALA A 358 -26.88 -9.25 23.40
N ASN A 359 -25.93 -10.16 23.62
CA ASN A 359 -26.20 -11.57 23.94
C ASN A 359 -26.95 -11.78 25.27
N ASN A 360 -26.87 -10.83 26.20
CA ASN A 360 -27.67 -10.82 27.43
C ASN A 360 -29.11 -10.32 27.22
N GLY A 361 -29.48 -9.92 26.00
CA GLY A 361 -30.80 -9.42 25.64
C GLY A 361 -30.99 -7.90 25.76
N GLU A 362 -30.05 -7.19 26.39
CA GLU A 362 -30.09 -5.73 26.52
C GLU A 362 -29.76 -5.03 25.19
N THR A 363 -30.19 -3.78 25.05
CA THR A 363 -29.80 -2.92 23.92
C THR A 363 -28.68 -2.00 24.38
N LEU A 364 -27.47 -2.18 23.85
CA LEU A 364 -26.23 -1.57 24.34
C LEU A 364 -25.54 -0.71 23.26
N ASP A 365 -24.58 0.10 23.71
CA ASP A 365 -23.74 0.92 22.84
C ASP A 365 -22.32 0.34 22.77
N PHE A 366 -21.96 -0.21 21.61
CA PHE A 366 -20.63 -0.75 21.31
C PHE A 366 -19.75 0.23 20.52
N SER A 367 -20.20 1.47 20.32
CA SER A 367 -19.43 2.51 19.64
C SER A 367 -18.16 2.90 20.39
N LYS A 368 -18.11 2.62 21.70
CA LYS A 368 -16.98 2.86 22.62
C LYS A 368 -16.61 1.59 23.40
N PRO A 369 -16.08 0.56 22.73
CA PRO A 369 -15.85 -0.73 23.37
C PRO A 369 -14.75 -0.65 24.43
N ARG A 370 -14.79 -1.59 25.37
CA ARG A 370 -13.80 -1.75 26.45
C ARG A 370 -12.99 -3.03 26.32
N SER A 371 -13.55 -4.06 25.70
CA SER A 371 -12.85 -5.31 25.35
C SER A 371 -13.34 -5.86 24.02
N MET A 372 -12.53 -6.72 23.41
CA MET A 372 -12.76 -7.26 22.06
C MET A 372 -12.25 -8.70 21.95
N GLU A 373 -12.94 -9.52 21.15
CA GLU A 373 -12.40 -10.78 20.62
C GLU A 373 -12.66 -10.88 19.11
N VAL A 374 -11.90 -11.73 18.42
CA VAL A 374 -12.10 -12.02 17.01
C VAL A 374 -12.43 -13.49 16.85
N LYS A 375 -13.52 -13.77 16.14
CA LYS A 375 -14.01 -15.12 15.86
C LYS A 375 -13.86 -15.46 14.39
N HIS A 376 -13.89 -16.75 14.09
CA HIS A 376 -14.09 -17.22 12.73
C HIS A 376 -15.51 -16.88 12.28
N SER A 377 -15.64 -16.46 11.02
CA SER A 377 -16.92 -16.23 10.38
C SER A 377 -16.91 -16.86 8.99
N THR A 378 -18.00 -17.52 8.64
CA THR A 378 -18.22 -18.05 7.29
C THR A 378 -19.06 -17.11 6.43
N ARG A 379 -19.43 -15.94 6.96
CA ARG A 379 -20.25 -14.97 6.24
C ARG A 379 -19.39 -14.31 5.16
N PRO A 380 -19.73 -14.51 3.88
CA PRO A 380 -18.93 -13.99 2.78
C PRO A 380 -19.13 -12.48 2.65
N LEU A 381 -18.09 -11.79 2.18
CA LEU A 381 -18.02 -10.34 2.07
C LEU A 381 -17.86 -9.89 0.62
N GLY A 382 -18.47 -8.76 0.30
CA GLY A 382 -18.10 -7.95 -0.85
C GLY A 382 -17.36 -6.70 -0.38
N CYS A 383 -16.20 -6.43 -0.97
CA CYS A 383 -15.30 -5.34 -0.58
C CYS A 383 -14.98 -4.42 -1.75
N ILE A 384 -14.81 -3.13 -1.44
CA ILE A 384 -13.99 -2.21 -2.24
C ILE A 384 -12.74 -1.83 -1.45
N VAL A 385 -11.62 -1.63 -2.16
CA VAL A 385 -10.35 -1.21 -1.57
C VAL A 385 -9.82 -0.01 -2.34
N SER A 386 -9.51 1.07 -1.63
CA SER A 386 -8.94 2.27 -2.23
C SER A 386 -7.55 2.02 -2.79
N LEU A 387 -7.32 2.38 -4.05
CA LEU A 387 -5.99 2.36 -4.65
C LEU A 387 -5.08 3.50 -4.15
N VAL A 388 -5.63 4.44 -3.38
CA VAL A 388 -4.93 5.61 -2.83
C VAL A 388 -4.48 5.35 -1.40
N SER A 389 -5.44 5.07 -0.51
CA SER A 389 -5.19 4.93 0.92
C SER A 389 -5.11 3.49 1.39
N VAL A 390 -5.51 2.53 0.55
CA VAL A 390 -5.74 1.10 0.86
C VAL A 390 -6.73 0.84 1.99
N ASP A 391 -7.45 1.88 2.40
CA ASP A 391 -8.65 1.68 3.21
C ASP A 391 -9.64 0.84 2.43
N LYS A 392 -10.33 -0.03 3.14
CA LYS A 392 -11.35 -0.91 2.56
C LYS A 392 -12.71 -0.66 3.18
N TYR A 393 -13.73 -1.04 2.45
CA TYR A 393 -15.11 -1.06 2.89
C TYR A 393 -15.73 -2.37 2.44
N CYS A 394 -16.00 -3.24 3.41
CA CYS A 394 -16.48 -4.59 3.20
C CYS A 394 -17.84 -4.77 3.85
N LEU A 395 -18.79 -5.38 3.16
CA LEU A 395 -20.12 -5.64 3.70
C LEU A 395 -20.53 -7.10 3.42
N PRO A 396 -21.31 -7.73 4.30
CA PRO A 396 -21.94 -9.01 3.98
C PRO A 396 -23.12 -8.81 3.03
N ALA A 397 -23.59 -9.89 2.39
CA ALA A 397 -24.79 -9.86 1.54
C ALA A 397 -26.00 -9.24 2.25
N GLY A 398 -26.76 -8.43 1.49
CA GLY A 398 -27.95 -7.73 1.96
C GLY A 398 -27.66 -6.33 2.52
N GLU A 399 -26.45 -6.11 3.05
CA GLU A 399 -26.02 -4.84 3.64
C GLU A 399 -25.60 -3.82 2.58
N ARG A 400 -25.73 -2.54 2.96
CA ARG A 400 -25.35 -1.39 2.15
C ARG A 400 -24.66 -0.30 2.96
N SER A 401 -23.95 0.56 2.25
CA SER A 401 -23.52 1.84 2.78
C SER A 401 -24.72 2.66 3.25
N ALA A 402 -24.45 3.70 4.03
CA ALA A 402 -25.41 4.74 4.36
C ALA A 402 -25.89 5.48 3.08
N TYR A 403 -26.28 6.75 3.20
CA TYR A 403 -26.59 7.56 2.03
C TYR A 403 -25.40 7.59 1.06
N SER A 404 -24.18 7.71 1.57
CA SER A 404 -22.94 7.66 0.79
C SER A 404 -21.95 6.68 1.41
N LEU A 405 -20.91 6.34 0.66
CA LEU A 405 -19.70 5.74 1.19
C LEU A 405 -19.04 6.72 2.18
N PRO A 406 -18.34 6.22 3.21
CA PRO A 406 -17.61 7.06 4.13
C PRO A 406 -16.53 7.91 3.45
N ALA A 407 -16.25 9.08 4.02
CA ALA A 407 -15.35 10.09 3.42
C ALA A 407 -13.94 9.56 3.10
N TRP A 408 -13.44 8.55 3.82
CA TRP A 408 -12.12 7.95 3.59
C TRP A 408 -12.04 7.03 2.36
N ILE A 409 -13.17 6.67 1.75
CA ILE A 409 -13.21 5.85 0.53
C ILE A 409 -14.14 6.40 -0.56
N TYR A 410 -14.91 7.44 -0.25
CA TYR A 410 -15.83 8.10 -1.16
C TYR A 410 -15.14 8.62 -2.43
N ALA A 411 -15.64 8.20 -3.61
CA ALA A 411 -15.13 8.59 -4.92
C ALA A 411 -13.60 8.37 -5.11
N HIS A 412 -13.01 7.47 -4.33
CA HIS A 412 -11.64 7.00 -4.54
C HIS A 412 -11.60 6.04 -5.74
N ASP A 413 -10.47 6.00 -6.45
CA ASP A 413 -10.20 4.87 -7.33
C ASP A 413 -10.18 3.59 -6.49
N VAL A 414 -10.98 2.58 -6.86
CA VAL A 414 -11.06 1.31 -6.12
C VAL A 414 -10.76 0.09 -6.98
N VAL A 415 -10.41 -1.01 -6.31
CA VAL A 415 -10.54 -2.40 -6.78
C VAL A 415 -11.70 -3.05 -6.02
N VAL A 416 -12.47 -3.90 -6.70
CA VAL A 416 -13.48 -4.75 -6.07
C VAL A 416 -12.87 -6.11 -5.75
N GLN A 417 -13.23 -6.65 -4.59
CA GLN A 417 -12.99 -8.04 -4.23
C GLN A 417 -14.26 -8.60 -3.59
N ALA A 418 -14.88 -9.58 -4.22
CA ALA A 418 -16.04 -10.30 -3.70
C ALA A 418 -15.70 -11.77 -3.44
N ASP A 419 -16.15 -12.27 -2.29
CA ASP A 419 -16.10 -13.70 -1.98
C ASP A 419 -17.04 -14.50 -2.91
N ALA A 420 -16.82 -15.81 -2.98
CA ALA A 420 -17.61 -16.69 -3.83
C ALA A 420 -19.12 -16.59 -3.54
N GLY A 421 -19.93 -16.48 -4.60
CA GLY A 421 -21.39 -16.33 -4.49
C GLY A 421 -21.86 -14.93 -4.08
N ILE A 422 -20.96 -13.94 -4.02
CA ILE A 422 -21.27 -12.56 -3.65
C ILE A 422 -20.93 -11.61 -4.79
N GLY A 423 -21.76 -10.57 -4.94
CA GLY A 423 -21.52 -9.46 -5.84
C GLY A 423 -21.46 -8.12 -5.10
N VAL A 424 -20.57 -7.24 -5.54
CA VAL A 424 -20.50 -5.85 -5.08
C VAL A 424 -21.25 -4.97 -6.08
N MET A 425 -22.39 -4.44 -5.64
CA MET A 425 -23.17 -3.45 -6.38
C MET A 425 -22.65 -2.05 -6.09
N LEU A 426 -22.22 -1.35 -7.12
CA LEU A 426 -21.70 0.02 -7.01
C LEU A 426 -22.59 1.01 -7.73
N SER A 427 -22.54 2.27 -7.28
CA SER A 427 -23.10 3.42 -7.97
C SER A 427 -22.09 4.56 -8.07
N ASP A 428 -22.11 5.26 -9.21
CA ASP A 428 -21.43 6.55 -9.38
C ASP A 428 -22.21 7.71 -8.74
N TRP A 429 -23.36 7.43 -8.12
CA TRP A 429 -24.20 8.35 -7.35
C TRP A 429 -24.38 7.92 -5.90
N ASP A 430 -24.84 8.86 -5.09
CA ASP A 430 -25.24 8.59 -3.72
C ASP A 430 -26.53 7.75 -3.67
N ASN A 431 -26.70 7.04 -2.57
CA ASN A 431 -27.90 6.31 -2.18
C ASN A 431 -28.36 5.24 -3.18
N LEU A 432 -27.46 4.70 -4.01
CA LEU A 432 -27.76 3.68 -5.02
C LEU A 432 -28.93 4.09 -5.93
N SER A 433 -29.00 5.38 -6.28
CA SER A 433 -30.18 5.98 -6.91
C SER A 433 -30.18 5.88 -8.44
N TYR A 434 -31.35 6.12 -9.03
CA TYR A 434 -31.56 6.27 -10.48
C TYR A 434 -31.20 5.05 -11.34
N ASN A 435 -31.09 3.85 -10.74
CA ASN A 435 -30.62 2.63 -11.43
C ASN A 435 -29.24 2.79 -12.10
N ARG A 436 -28.43 3.75 -11.62
CA ARG A 436 -27.04 3.93 -12.02
C ARG A 436 -26.17 2.95 -11.27
N LEU A 437 -26.41 1.66 -11.54
CA LEU A 437 -25.93 0.53 -10.77
C LEU A 437 -25.30 -0.51 -11.68
N ALA A 438 -24.22 -1.12 -11.22
CA ALA A 438 -23.63 -2.30 -11.81
C ALA A 438 -23.12 -3.24 -10.69
N VAL A 439 -23.13 -4.55 -10.96
CA VAL A 439 -22.68 -5.58 -10.00
C VAL A 439 -21.39 -6.20 -10.50
N PHE A 440 -20.44 -6.36 -9.60
CA PHE A 440 -19.10 -6.86 -9.85
C PHE A 440 -18.83 -8.09 -8.97
N SER A 441 -18.39 -9.19 -9.60
CA SER A 441 -18.03 -10.45 -8.93
C SER A 441 -16.52 -10.64 -8.89
N ASP A 442 -16.05 -11.53 -8.02
CA ASP A 442 -14.64 -11.88 -7.88
C ASP A 442 -13.76 -10.63 -7.65
N VAL A 443 -12.55 -10.64 -8.22
CA VAL A 443 -11.64 -9.49 -8.20
C VAL A 443 -11.80 -8.70 -9.49
N VAL A 444 -12.22 -7.44 -9.39
CA VAL A 444 -12.35 -6.53 -10.55
C VAL A 444 -11.42 -5.34 -10.40
N GLU A 445 -10.47 -5.24 -11.32
CA GLU A 445 -9.51 -4.14 -11.42
C GLU A 445 -10.19 -2.81 -11.77
N ASN A 446 -9.61 -1.69 -11.31
CA ASN A 446 -10.15 -0.34 -11.49
C ASN A 446 -10.50 0.00 -12.94
N GLU A 447 -9.64 -0.34 -13.90
CA GLU A 447 -9.88 -0.04 -15.32
C GLU A 447 -11.11 -0.74 -15.90
N ASN A 448 -11.46 -1.92 -15.38
CA ASN A 448 -12.58 -2.73 -15.87
C ASN A 448 -13.93 -2.17 -15.38
N MET A 449 -13.91 -1.17 -14.49
CA MET A 449 -15.10 -0.50 -13.98
C MET A 449 -15.36 0.86 -14.64
N LYS A 450 -14.48 1.34 -15.54
CA LYS A 450 -14.58 2.70 -16.12
C LYS A 450 -15.64 2.88 -17.19
N ARG A 451 -16.05 1.80 -17.85
CA ARG A 451 -17.00 1.81 -18.96
C ARG A 451 -17.89 0.57 -18.87
N VAL A 452 -18.87 0.62 -17.99
CA VAL A 452 -19.77 -0.50 -17.70
C VAL A 452 -21.20 -0.09 -18.01
N GLN A 453 -21.95 -0.97 -18.65
CA GLN A 453 -23.37 -0.76 -18.86
C GLN A 453 -24.11 -0.89 -17.52
N ALA A 454 -24.72 0.20 -17.08
CA ALA A 454 -25.51 0.28 -15.88
C ALA A 454 -26.95 -0.23 -16.11
N TYR A 455 -27.69 -0.46 -15.04
CA TYR A 455 -29.08 -0.93 -15.10
C TYR A 455 -30.05 0.06 -15.74
N ASP A 456 -29.72 1.35 -15.78
CA ASP A 456 -30.45 2.37 -16.54
C ASP A 456 -30.12 2.37 -18.05
N GLY A 457 -29.26 1.46 -18.50
CA GLY A 457 -28.83 1.31 -19.89
C GLY A 457 -27.66 2.22 -20.29
N GLN A 458 -27.22 3.16 -19.45
CA GLN A 458 -26.10 4.06 -19.74
C GLN A 458 -24.76 3.35 -19.55
N THR A 459 -23.72 3.79 -20.27
CA THR A 459 -22.34 3.36 -19.98
C THR A 459 -21.69 4.33 -19.00
N LEU A 460 -21.41 3.87 -17.78
CA LEU A 460 -20.94 4.69 -16.65
C LEU A 460 -19.57 4.24 -16.12
N ASP A 461 -18.97 5.09 -15.29
CA ASP A 461 -17.71 4.84 -14.58
C ASP A 461 -17.99 4.52 -13.10
N PHE A 462 -17.83 3.25 -12.73
CA PHE A 462 -17.97 2.76 -11.35
C PHE A 462 -16.62 2.61 -10.65
N SER A 463 -15.52 3.01 -11.30
CA SER A 463 -14.17 2.90 -10.75
C SER A 463 -13.92 3.84 -9.57
N LYS A 464 -14.82 4.82 -9.38
CA LYS A 464 -14.87 5.79 -8.27
C LYS A 464 -16.26 5.86 -7.62
N PRO A 465 -16.68 4.80 -6.92
CA PRO A 465 -18.05 4.70 -6.43
C PRO A 465 -18.35 5.73 -5.34
N ARG A 466 -19.62 6.10 -5.23
CA ARG A 466 -20.17 6.99 -4.19
C ARG A 466 -21.06 6.26 -3.20
N SER A 467 -21.68 5.16 -3.61
CA SER A 467 -22.45 4.28 -2.73
C SER A 467 -22.29 2.81 -3.13
N MET A 468 -22.53 1.91 -2.18
CA MET A 468 -22.29 0.48 -2.34
C MET A 468 -23.37 -0.36 -1.64
N ARG A 469 -23.70 -1.51 -2.23
CA ARG A 469 -24.42 -2.61 -1.59
C ARG A 469 -23.76 -3.93 -1.94
N VAL A 470 -23.91 -4.93 -1.09
CA VAL A 470 -23.48 -6.29 -1.39
C VAL A 470 -24.71 -7.18 -1.61
N VAL A 471 -24.70 -7.93 -2.70
CA VAL A 471 -25.80 -8.77 -3.18
C VAL A 471 -25.38 -10.24 -3.26
N GLN A 472 -26.35 -11.14 -3.07
CA GLN A 472 -26.16 -12.57 -3.32
C GLN A 472 -26.20 -12.82 -4.83
N GLN A 473 -25.36 -13.75 -5.31
CA GLN A 473 -25.37 -14.22 -6.70
C GLN A 473 -25.88 -15.64 -6.83
#